data_AF-A0A8C9EJC5-F1
#
_entry.id   AF-A0A8C9EJC5-F1
#
_cell.length_a   1.000
_cell.length_b   1.000
_cell.length_c   1.000
_cell.angle_alpha   90.00
_cell.angle_beta   90.00
_cell.angle_gamma   90.00
#
_symmetry.space_group_name_H-M   'P 1'
#
loop_
_entity.id
_entity.type
_entity.pdbx_description
1 polymer ?
#
loop_
_entity_poly.entity_id
_entity_poly.type
_entity_poly.pdbx_seq_one_letter_code
_entity_poly.pdbx_strand_id
1 'polypeptide(L)'
;GSTSLLILLFVELLISFDLAEYTADVDGVGTLRLLDAIKTCGLINSVKFYQASTSELFGKVQEIPQKETTPFYPRSPYGKACWCVCVSSKLLYQLFQLRYRANFVTRKISRSVAKIHLGQMDSFSLGNLDAKRDWGHARDYVEAMWLMLQTDEPEDFVIATGEVHSVREFVEKSFKHIGKTIVWEGKNENEVGRCKETGKIHVTVNHKYYRPTEVDFLQGDCTKARQKLNWKPRVTFDELVREMVDADVELMRSNPNA
;
A
#
# COMPACT_ATOMS: atom_id res chain seq x y z
N GLY A 1 5.81 -11.92 26.03
CA GLY A 1 4.46 -11.82 25.46
C GLY A 1 4.51 -10.79 24.36
N SER A 2 4.78 -11.22 23.14
CA SER A 2 5.04 -10.34 22.00
C SER A 2 5.03 -11.20 20.74
N THR A 3 3.84 -11.50 20.23
CA THR A 3 3.68 -12.06 18.89
C THR A 3 3.26 -10.91 17.99
N SER A 4 4.27 -10.17 17.53
CA SER A 4 4.15 -9.27 16.39
C SER A 4 3.79 -10.15 15.19
N LEU A 5 2.51 -10.13 14.79
CA LEU A 5 2.06 -10.78 13.57
C LEU A 5 2.55 -9.93 12.39
N LEU A 6 3.75 -10.24 11.92
CA LEU A 6 4.35 -9.63 10.74
C LEU A 6 3.73 -10.30 9.51
N ILE A 7 2.63 -9.76 8.99
CA ILE A 7 2.08 -10.16 7.69
C ILE A 7 3.02 -9.58 6.61
N LEU A 8 4.05 -10.36 6.26
CA LEU A 8 4.88 -10.13 5.07
C LEU A 8 4.12 -10.66 3.84
N LEU A 9 3.35 -9.79 3.18
CA LEU A 9 3.06 -9.95 1.75
C LEU A 9 3.89 -8.89 1.02
N PHE A 10 5.17 -9.21 0.82
CA PHE A 10 6.13 -8.38 0.10
C PHE A 10 6.23 -8.87 -1.35
N VAL A 11 5.46 -8.25 -2.24
CA VAL A 11 5.79 -8.23 -3.67
C VAL A 11 5.87 -6.77 -4.09
N GLU A 12 7.07 -6.31 -4.42
CA GLU A 12 7.23 -5.01 -5.07
C GLU A 12 6.55 -5.08 -6.44
N LEU A 13 5.57 -4.20 -6.68
CA LEU A 13 4.85 -4.18 -7.96
C LEU A 13 5.78 -4.01 -9.18
N LEU A 14 6.91 -3.31 -9.02
CA LEU A 14 7.91 -3.18 -10.09
C LEU A 14 8.57 -4.54 -10.38
N ILE A 15 8.98 -5.26 -9.32
CA ILE A 15 9.52 -6.63 -9.44
C ILE A 15 8.50 -7.57 -10.10
N SER A 16 7.19 -7.35 -9.92
CA SER A 16 6.18 -8.20 -10.58
C SER A 16 6.20 -8.13 -12.11
N PHE A 17 6.72 -7.06 -12.71
CA PHE A 17 6.91 -6.99 -14.17
C PHE A 17 8.09 -7.84 -14.63
N ASP A 18 9.11 -7.97 -13.80
CA ASP A 18 10.32 -8.76 -14.09
C ASP A 18 10.15 -10.25 -13.73
N LEU A 19 9.31 -10.55 -12.74
CA LEU A 19 9.05 -11.90 -12.21
C LEU A 19 7.57 -12.29 -12.30
N ALA A 20 6.96 -12.08 -13.47
CA ALA A 20 5.54 -12.29 -13.68
C ALA A 20 5.08 -13.73 -13.41
N GLU A 21 5.85 -14.73 -13.86
CA GLU A 21 5.53 -16.16 -13.66
C GLU A 21 5.54 -16.55 -12.18
N TYR A 22 6.60 -16.18 -11.47
CA TYR A 22 6.72 -16.41 -10.04
C TYR A 22 5.61 -15.71 -9.25
N THR A 23 5.30 -14.47 -9.61
CA THR A 23 4.18 -13.71 -9.00
C THR A 23 2.85 -14.44 -9.19
N ALA A 24 2.58 -14.97 -10.40
CA ALA A 24 1.36 -15.72 -10.67
C ALA A 24 1.29 -17.04 -9.88
N ASP A 25 2.41 -17.75 -9.73
CA ASP A 25 2.46 -19.01 -9.00
C ASP A 25 2.24 -18.82 -7.49
N VAL A 26 2.83 -17.78 -6.90
CA VAL A 26 2.71 -17.51 -5.46
C VAL A 26 1.39 -16.82 -5.13
N ASP A 27 1.10 -15.68 -5.75
CA ASP A 27 -0.06 -14.85 -5.38
C ASP A 27 -1.36 -15.41 -5.94
N GLY A 28 -1.29 -16.07 -7.11
CA GLY A 28 -2.41 -16.71 -7.77
C GLY A 28 -2.61 -18.15 -7.30
N VAL A 29 -1.75 -19.05 -7.79
CA VAL A 29 -1.90 -20.50 -7.58
C VAL A 29 -1.69 -20.87 -6.11
N GLY A 30 -0.82 -20.17 -5.38
CA GLY A 30 -0.60 -20.39 -3.95
C GLY A 30 -1.87 -20.25 -3.11
N THR A 31 -2.75 -19.29 -3.44
CA THR A 31 -4.05 -19.17 -2.77
C THR A 31 -4.93 -20.40 -3.01
N LEU A 32 -4.99 -20.89 -4.25
CA LEU A 32 -5.74 -22.10 -4.58
C LEU A 32 -5.20 -23.32 -3.82
N ARG A 33 -3.87 -23.48 -3.74
CA ARG A 33 -3.23 -24.57 -2.98
C ARG A 33 -3.64 -24.57 -1.51
N LEU A 34 -3.73 -23.40 -0.88
CA LEU A 34 -4.19 -23.28 0.51
C LEU A 34 -5.67 -23.68 0.67
N LEU A 35 -6.53 -23.25 -0.24
CA LEU A 35 -7.95 -23.61 -0.22
C LEU A 35 -8.16 -25.11 -0.45
N ASP A 36 -7.43 -25.71 -1.40
CA ASP A 36 -7.47 -27.15 -1.64
C ASP A 36 -6.94 -27.93 -0.44
N ALA A 37 -5.90 -27.46 0.25
CA ALA A 37 -5.43 -28.08 1.48
C ALA A 37 -6.52 -28.10 2.58
N ILE A 38 -7.22 -26.98 2.78
CA ILE A 38 -8.36 -26.90 3.73
C ILE A 38 -9.44 -27.92 3.37
N LYS A 39 -9.77 -28.03 2.08
CA LYS A 39 -10.75 -28.99 1.57
C LYS A 39 -10.28 -30.44 1.77
N THR A 40 -9.05 -30.77 1.41
CA THR A 40 -8.47 -32.11 1.55
C THR A 40 -8.40 -32.55 3.01
N CYS A 41 -8.14 -31.63 3.94
CA CYS A 41 -8.17 -31.90 5.37
C CYS A 41 -9.58 -32.01 5.96
N GLY A 42 -10.65 -31.82 5.16
CA GLY A 42 -12.04 -31.88 5.63
C GLY A 42 -12.45 -30.71 6.54
N LEU A 43 -11.72 -29.59 6.50
CA LEU A 43 -11.89 -28.46 7.43
C LEU A 43 -12.85 -27.38 6.92
N ILE A 44 -13.50 -27.60 5.78
CA ILE A 44 -14.29 -26.60 5.05
C ILE A 44 -15.41 -25.95 5.88
N ASN A 45 -16.01 -26.68 6.83
CA ASN A 45 -17.10 -26.18 7.69
C ASN A 45 -16.61 -25.63 9.04
N SER A 46 -15.30 -25.65 9.30
CA SER A 46 -14.72 -25.33 10.61
C SER A 46 -13.72 -24.17 10.58
N VAL A 47 -13.17 -23.87 9.40
CA VAL A 47 -12.17 -22.83 9.22
C VAL A 47 -12.80 -21.62 8.53
N LYS A 48 -12.52 -20.42 9.06
CA LYS A 48 -12.77 -19.16 8.36
C LYS A 48 -11.47 -18.74 7.67
N PHE A 49 -11.54 -18.47 6.38
CA PHE A 49 -10.38 -18.05 5.58
C PHE A 49 -10.52 -16.60 5.13
N TYR A 50 -9.42 -15.87 5.23
CA TYR A 50 -9.32 -14.49 4.82
C TYR A 50 -8.23 -14.35 3.74
N GLN A 51 -8.59 -13.71 2.63
CA GLN A 51 -7.69 -13.37 1.53
C GLN A 51 -7.32 -11.89 1.56
N ALA A 52 -6.02 -11.62 1.59
CA ALA A 52 -5.49 -10.28 1.39
C ALA A 52 -5.51 -9.90 -0.10
N SER A 53 -6.65 -9.40 -0.57
CA SER A 53 -6.81 -8.75 -1.87
C SER A 53 -6.23 -7.31 -1.84
N THR A 54 -6.28 -6.60 -2.96
CA THR A 54 -5.57 -5.31 -3.13
C THR A 54 -6.38 -4.30 -3.93
N SER A 55 -6.15 -3.00 -3.70
CA SER A 55 -6.72 -1.92 -4.51
C SER A 55 -6.17 -1.91 -5.94
N GLU A 56 -5.06 -2.60 -6.22
CA GLU A 56 -4.47 -2.74 -7.56
C GLU A 56 -5.38 -3.51 -8.54
N LEU A 57 -6.40 -4.21 -8.02
CA LEU A 57 -7.50 -4.77 -8.81
C LEU A 57 -8.24 -3.70 -9.61
N PHE A 58 -8.27 -2.46 -9.12
CA PHE A 58 -8.92 -1.32 -9.77
C PHE A 58 -8.04 -0.59 -10.78
N GLY A 59 -6.82 -1.08 -11.06
CA GLY A 59 -5.76 -0.41 -11.84
C GLY A 59 -6.19 0.74 -12.75
N LYS A 60 -6.97 0.48 -13.82
CA LYS A 60 -7.65 1.55 -14.57
C LYS A 60 -9.00 1.85 -13.91
N VAL A 61 -9.00 2.88 -13.08
CA VAL A 61 -10.19 3.29 -12.31
C VAL A 61 -11.39 3.53 -13.22
N GLN A 62 -12.51 2.90 -12.89
CA GLN A 62 -13.80 3.08 -13.57
C GLN A 62 -14.76 4.00 -12.78
N GLU A 63 -14.64 4.04 -11.46
CA GLU A 63 -15.49 4.82 -10.56
C GLU A 63 -14.64 5.46 -9.45
N ILE A 64 -15.00 6.66 -9.00
CA ILE A 64 -14.35 7.36 -7.88
C ILE A 64 -15.44 7.86 -6.92
N PRO A 65 -15.35 7.56 -5.61
CA PRO A 65 -14.44 6.61 -4.98
C PRO A 65 -14.76 5.15 -5.37
N GLN A 66 -13.78 4.24 -5.23
CA GLN A 66 -13.95 2.82 -5.51
C GLN A 66 -14.62 2.10 -4.33
N LYS A 67 -15.62 1.27 -4.61
CA LYS A 67 -16.36 0.45 -3.64
C LYS A 67 -16.41 -1.03 -4.06
N GLU A 68 -17.08 -1.88 -3.30
CA GLU A 68 -17.12 -3.33 -3.54
C GLU A 68 -17.69 -3.71 -4.91
N THR A 69 -18.62 -2.89 -5.43
CA THR A 69 -19.27 -3.09 -6.73
C THR A 69 -18.51 -2.52 -7.91
N THR A 70 -17.45 -1.73 -7.68
CA THR A 70 -16.70 -1.10 -8.75
C THR A 70 -16.00 -2.17 -9.60
N PRO A 71 -16.10 -2.13 -10.94
CA PRO A 71 -15.48 -3.13 -11.82
C PRO A 71 -13.95 -3.16 -11.70
N PHE A 72 -13.36 -4.35 -11.77
CA PHE A 72 -11.91 -4.53 -11.77
C PHE A 72 -11.30 -4.31 -13.15
N TYR A 73 -10.13 -3.67 -13.18
CA TYR A 73 -9.32 -3.50 -14.37
C TYR A 73 -7.83 -3.49 -13.96
N PRO A 74 -7.24 -4.66 -13.64
CA PRO A 74 -5.85 -4.73 -13.20
C PRO A 74 -4.88 -4.30 -14.31
N ARG A 75 -3.81 -3.61 -13.92
CA ARG A 75 -2.81 -3.05 -14.86
C ARG A 75 -1.40 -3.62 -14.72
N SER A 76 -1.19 -4.56 -13.80
CA SER A 76 0.09 -5.24 -13.56
C SER A 76 -0.07 -6.77 -13.49
N PRO A 77 1.00 -7.56 -13.67
CA PRO A 77 0.97 -9.00 -13.43
C PRO A 77 0.48 -9.34 -12.02
N TYR A 78 0.94 -8.61 -11.01
CA TYR A 78 0.45 -8.69 -9.62
C TYR A 78 -1.08 -8.50 -9.53
N GLY A 79 -1.60 -7.40 -10.10
CA GLY A 79 -3.05 -7.14 -10.09
C GLY A 79 -3.85 -8.24 -10.79
N LYS A 80 -3.30 -8.84 -11.87
CA LYS A 80 -3.93 -9.96 -12.58
C LYS A 80 -3.92 -11.25 -11.75
N ALA A 81 -2.84 -11.56 -11.05
CA ALA A 81 -2.75 -12.72 -10.17
C ALA A 81 -3.79 -12.63 -9.04
N CYS A 82 -3.85 -11.48 -8.35
CA CYS A 82 -4.88 -11.24 -7.34
C CYS A 82 -6.31 -11.30 -7.91
N TRP A 83 -6.52 -10.79 -9.13
CA TRP A 83 -7.83 -10.82 -9.80
C TRP A 83 -8.31 -12.24 -10.08
N CYS A 84 -7.41 -13.11 -10.58
CA CYS A 84 -7.70 -14.52 -10.82
C CYS A 84 -8.24 -15.19 -9.55
N VAL A 85 -7.54 -15.02 -8.43
CA VAL A 85 -7.98 -15.51 -7.12
C VAL A 85 -9.34 -14.94 -6.73
N CYS A 86 -9.56 -13.64 -6.88
CA CYS A 86 -10.82 -12.99 -6.52
C CYS A 86 -12.02 -13.56 -7.27
N VAL A 87 -11.85 -13.89 -8.55
CA VAL A 87 -12.94 -14.41 -9.39
C VAL A 87 -13.15 -15.91 -9.15
N SER A 88 -12.08 -16.70 -9.07
CA SER A 88 -12.15 -18.17 -8.95
C SER A 88 -12.65 -18.63 -7.58
N SER A 89 -12.30 -17.91 -6.52
CA SER A 89 -12.52 -18.37 -5.15
C SER A 89 -13.94 -18.09 -4.63
N LYS A 90 -14.61 -17.05 -5.17
CA LYS A 90 -16.03 -16.73 -4.93
C LYS A 90 -17.01 -17.83 -5.35
N LEU A 91 -16.61 -18.67 -6.31
CA LEU A 91 -17.49 -19.69 -6.87
C LEU A 91 -17.44 -21.01 -6.08
N LEU A 92 -16.44 -21.19 -5.20
CA LEU A 92 -16.18 -22.48 -4.52
C LEU A 92 -16.09 -22.41 -2.99
N TYR A 93 -15.81 -21.25 -2.38
CA TYR A 93 -15.54 -21.15 -0.92
C TYR A 93 -16.13 -19.89 -0.26
N GLN A 94 -16.54 -20.00 1.00
CA GLN A 94 -16.89 -18.88 1.87
C GLN A 94 -15.63 -18.13 2.30
N LEU A 95 -15.36 -16.95 1.71
CA LEU A 95 -14.10 -16.23 1.91
C LEU A 95 -14.35 -14.77 2.29
N PHE A 96 -13.53 -14.30 3.24
CA PHE A 96 -13.44 -12.88 3.58
C PHE A 96 -12.31 -12.24 2.79
N GLN A 97 -12.57 -11.06 2.22
CA GLN A 97 -11.54 -10.34 1.45
C GLN A 97 -11.43 -8.88 1.87
N LEU A 98 -10.18 -8.43 1.98
CA LEU A 98 -9.80 -7.03 2.15
C LEU A 98 -9.01 -6.57 0.96
N ARG A 99 -9.07 -5.27 0.69
CA ARG A 99 -8.16 -4.61 -0.22
C ARG A 99 -7.21 -3.73 0.56
N TYR A 100 -6.01 -4.23 0.84
CA TYR A 100 -4.96 -3.49 1.54
C TYR A 100 -3.68 -3.36 0.71
N ARG A 101 -2.86 -2.34 0.99
CA ARG A 101 -1.58 -2.10 0.33
C ARG A 101 -0.48 -1.78 1.35
N ALA A 102 0.65 -2.49 1.23
CA ALA A 102 1.91 -2.08 1.81
C ALA A 102 2.57 -0.97 0.95
N ASN A 103 2.92 0.16 1.56
CA ASN A 103 3.29 1.38 0.84
C ASN A 103 4.82 1.60 0.74
N PHE A 104 5.45 1.02 -0.27
CA PHE A 104 6.91 1.09 -0.48
C PHE A 104 7.47 2.50 -0.70
N VAL A 105 6.74 3.37 -1.41
CA VAL A 105 7.20 4.75 -1.66
C VAL A 105 7.26 5.57 -0.38
N THR A 106 6.31 5.36 0.54
CA THR A 106 6.25 6.09 1.82
C THR A 106 7.48 5.78 2.67
N ARG A 107 7.87 4.49 2.76
CA ARG A 107 9.05 4.08 3.52
C ARG A 107 10.37 4.49 2.85
N LYS A 108 10.43 4.50 1.52
CA LYS A 108 11.57 5.08 0.79
C LYS A 108 11.75 6.55 1.15
N ILE A 109 10.67 7.33 1.14
CA ILE A 109 10.70 8.76 1.47
C ILE A 109 11.11 8.96 2.92
N SER A 110 10.44 8.33 3.90
CA SER A 110 10.73 8.53 5.32
C SER A 110 12.18 8.19 5.67
N ARG A 111 12.72 7.08 5.13
CA ARG A 111 14.12 6.69 5.33
C ARG A 111 15.11 7.64 4.67
N SER A 112 14.84 8.07 3.43
CA SER A 112 15.72 9.05 2.76
C SER A 112 15.71 10.39 3.48
N VAL A 113 14.55 10.87 3.93
CA VAL A 113 14.41 12.10 4.72
C VAL A 113 15.15 11.98 6.05
N ALA A 114 15.04 10.85 6.75
CA ALA A 114 15.79 10.57 7.97
C ALA A 114 17.31 10.62 7.74
N LYS A 115 17.81 9.94 6.68
CA LYS A 115 19.23 9.97 6.32
C LYS A 115 19.71 11.38 5.96
N ILE A 116 18.91 12.17 5.23
CA ILE A 116 19.23 13.57 4.91
C ILE A 116 19.27 14.44 6.16
N HIS A 117 18.33 14.24 7.09
CA HIS A 117 18.30 14.97 8.36
C HIS A 117 19.58 14.72 9.18
N LEU A 118 20.07 13.48 9.17
CA LEU A 118 21.29 13.08 9.88
C LEU A 118 22.59 13.30 9.08
N GLY A 119 22.53 13.89 7.89
CA GLY A 119 23.71 14.13 7.04
C GLY A 119 24.34 12.86 6.44
N GLN A 120 23.60 11.76 6.39
CA GLN A 120 24.04 10.45 5.87
C GLN A 120 23.73 10.28 4.37
N MET A 121 22.97 11.20 3.78
CA MET A 121 22.56 11.20 2.38
C MET A 121 22.34 12.64 1.91
N ASP A 122 22.74 12.97 0.69
CA ASP A 122 22.53 14.32 0.13
C ASP A 122 21.20 14.45 -0.62
N SER A 123 20.86 13.45 -1.43
CA SER A 123 19.63 13.45 -2.22
C SER A 123 19.17 12.03 -2.57
N PHE A 124 17.92 11.92 -3.02
CA PHE A 124 17.33 10.67 -3.51
C PHE A 124 16.41 10.94 -4.69
N SER A 125 16.15 9.91 -5.49
CA SER A 125 15.28 10.02 -6.67
C SER A 125 13.97 9.23 -6.53
N LEU A 126 12.89 9.79 -7.06
CA LEU A 126 11.55 9.19 -7.13
C LEU A 126 11.09 9.04 -8.60
N GLY A 127 9.96 8.36 -8.79
CA GLY A 127 9.28 8.26 -10.08
C GLY A 127 8.20 9.34 -10.20
N ASN A 128 6.96 8.93 -10.50
CA ASN A 128 5.82 9.84 -10.61
C ASN A 128 5.45 10.48 -9.25
N LEU A 129 5.70 11.79 -9.11
CA LEU A 129 5.38 12.58 -7.91
C LEU A 129 3.89 12.93 -7.79
N ASP A 130 3.18 12.95 -8.91
CA ASP A 130 1.78 13.37 -8.96
C ASP A 130 0.80 12.19 -8.78
N ALA A 131 1.32 10.97 -8.64
CA ALA A 131 0.55 9.79 -8.30
C ALA A 131 -0.20 9.99 -6.96
N LYS A 132 -1.51 9.76 -6.97
CA LYS A 132 -2.42 9.99 -5.83
C LYS A 132 -2.87 8.67 -5.20
N ARG A 133 -2.81 8.60 -3.88
CA ARG A 133 -3.09 7.37 -3.12
C ARG A 133 -3.88 7.67 -1.85
N ASP A 134 -4.64 6.67 -1.45
CA ASP A 134 -5.29 6.56 -0.15
C ASP A 134 -4.36 5.79 0.80
N TRP A 135 -3.82 6.48 1.80
CA TRP A 135 -2.83 5.93 2.72
C TRP A 135 -3.39 5.81 4.13
N GLY A 136 -3.54 4.57 4.59
CA GLY A 136 -3.91 4.25 5.97
C GLY A 136 -2.85 3.46 6.72
N HIS A 137 -3.02 3.39 8.04
CA HIS A 137 -2.07 2.75 8.94
C HIS A 137 -2.33 1.23 9.07
N ALA A 138 -1.27 0.43 8.99
CA ALA A 138 -1.35 -1.04 8.99
C ALA A 138 -2.09 -1.61 10.20
N ARG A 139 -1.87 -1.03 11.40
CA ARG A 139 -2.52 -1.47 12.65
C ARG A 139 -4.05 -1.38 12.57
N ASP A 140 -4.59 -0.35 11.93
CA ASP A 140 -6.04 -0.20 11.80
C ASP A 140 -6.62 -1.22 10.82
N TYR A 141 -5.84 -1.60 9.80
CA TYR A 141 -6.30 -2.48 8.73
C TYR A 141 -6.25 -3.95 9.16
N VAL A 142 -5.30 -4.36 10.01
CA VAL A 142 -5.31 -5.72 10.59
C VAL A 142 -6.47 -5.93 11.56
N GLU A 143 -6.95 -4.88 12.23
CA GLU A 143 -8.19 -4.95 13.01
C GLU A 143 -9.39 -5.24 12.11
N ALA A 144 -9.47 -4.62 10.93
CA ALA A 144 -10.50 -4.93 9.94
C ALA A 144 -10.42 -6.39 9.46
N MET A 145 -9.21 -6.95 9.27
CA MET A 145 -9.02 -8.37 8.90
C MET A 145 -9.69 -9.29 9.92
N TRP A 146 -9.44 -9.01 11.20
CA TRP A 146 -10.00 -9.78 12.27
C TRP A 146 -11.52 -9.62 12.37
N LEU A 147 -12.04 -8.39 12.28
CA LEU A 147 -13.47 -8.09 12.34
C LEU A 147 -14.27 -8.81 11.25
N MET A 148 -13.73 -8.91 10.03
CA MET A 148 -14.36 -9.66 8.96
C MET A 148 -14.56 -11.12 9.34
N LEU A 149 -13.55 -11.76 9.89
CA LEU A 149 -13.66 -13.15 10.36
C LEU A 149 -14.65 -13.32 11.53
N GLN A 150 -15.08 -12.23 12.18
CA GLN A 150 -16.07 -12.31 13.26
C GLN A 150 -17.51 -12.24 12.79
N THR A 151 -17.79 -11.94 11.52
CA THR A 151 -19.18 -11.90 11.03
C THR A 151 -19.76 -13.31 10.88
N ASP A 152 -21.10 -13.38 10.92
CA ASP A 152 -21.87 -14.61 10.71
C ASP A 152 -21.76 -15.10 9.26
N GLU A 153 -21.93 -14.18 8.31
CA GLU A 153 -21.87 -14.46 6.87
C GLU A 153 -20.58 -13.89 6.24
N PRO A 154 -19.96 -14.63 5.31
CA PRO A 154 -18.78 -14.19 4.57
C PRO A 154 -19.12 -13.09 3.57
N GLU A 155 -18.41 -11.96 3.68
CA GLU A 155 -18.60 -10.82 2.79
C GLU A 155 -17.27 -10.13 2.45
N ASP A 156 -17.22 -9.52 1.27
CA ASP A 156 -16.12 -8.66 0.86
C ASP A 156 -16.32 -7.22 1.35
N PHE A 157 -15.22 -6.54 1.68
CA PHE A 157 -15.24 -5.14 2.10
C PHE A 157 -14.06 -4.35 1.51
N VAL A 158 -14.32 -3.11 1.13
CA VAL A 158 -13.30 -2.10 0.90
C VAL A 158 -12.90 -1.49 2.24
N ILE A 159 -11.59 -1.51 2.54
CA ILE A 159 -11.00 -0.86 3.71
C ILE A 159 -9.99 0.16 3.23
N ALA A 160 -10.29 1.41 3.58
CA ALA A 160 -9.61 2.58 3.08
C ALA A 160 -9.84 3.75 4.06
N THR A 161 -9.06 4.82 3.92
CA THR A 161 -9.32 6.04 4.69
C THR A 161 -10.39 6.91 4.03
N GLY A 162 -10.47 6.88 2.69
CA GLY A 162 -11.28 7.79 1.90
C GLY A 162 -10.60 9.14 1.61
N GLU A 163 -9.42 9.38 2.18
CA GLU A 163 -8.60 10.56 1.95
C GLU A 163 -7.52 10.25 0.91
N VAL A 164 -7.22 11.22 0.04
CA VAL A 164 -6.27 11.02 -1.07
C VAL A 164 -5.20 12.09 -1.05
N HIS A 165 -3.95 11.64 -1.12
CA HIS A 165 -2.77 12.50 -1.09
C HIS A 165 -1.80 12.12 -2.21
N SER A 166 -1.00 13.07 -2.68
CA SER A 166 0.01 12.82 -3.71
C SER A 166 1.34 12.37 -3.11
N VAL A 167 2.18 11.69 -3.90
CA VAL A 167 3.56 11.38 -3.50
C VAL A 167 4.33 12.67 -3.19
N ARG A 168 4.09 13.73 -3.98
CA ARG A 168 4.60 15.08 -3.74
C ARG A 168 4.26 15.61 -2.34
N GLU A 169 2.99 15.53 -1.95
CA GLU A 169 2.53 15.98 -0.63
C GLU A 169 3.18 15.17 0.49
N PHE A 170 3.34 13.85 0.30
CA PHE A 170 4.05 13.01 1.26
C PHE A 170 5.50 13.49 1.48
N VAL A 171 6.22 13.80 0.39
CA VAL A 171 7.58 14.35 0.45
C VAL A 171 7.59 15.68 1.21
N GLU A 172 6.71 16.61 0.85
CA GLU A 172 6.63 17.92 1.48
C GLU A 172 6.39 17.82 2.99
N LYS A 173 5.42 17.01 3.42
CA LYS A 173 5.12 16.82 4.85
C LYS A 173 6.25 16.11 5.60
N SER A 174 6.92 15.15 4.95
CA SER A 174 8.08 14.48 5.53
C SER A 174 9.25 15.44 5.77
N PHE A 175 9.58 16.29 4.78
CA PHE A 175 10.64 17.30 4.94
C PHE A 175 10.26 18.39 5.96
N LYS A 176 9.00 18.80 5.97
CA LYS A 176 8.49 19.78 6.94
C LYS A 176 8.68 19.29 8.38
N HIS A 177 8.51 17.99 8.63
CA HIS A 177 8.72 17.37 9.95
C HIS A 177 10.16 17.51 10.45
N ILE A 178 11.15 17.49 9.55
CA ILE A 178 12.57 17.71 9.88
C ILE A 178 13.00 19.19 9.75
N GLY A 179 12.03 20.12 9.70
CA GLY A 179 12.28 21.56 9.67
C GLY A 179 12.81 22.09 8.33
N LYS A 180 12.52 21.40 7.21
CA LYS A 180 12.93 21.83 5.85
C LYS A 180 11.72 22.06 4.96
N THR A 181 11.72 23.15 4.21
CA THR A 181 10.66 23.44 3.23
C THR A 181 11.15 23.09 1.82
N ILE A 182 10.41 22.23 1.11
CA ILE A 182 10.71 21.90 -0.28
C ILE A 182 9.97 22.85 -1.24
N VAL A 183 10.71 23.37 -2.21
CA VAL A 183 10.20 24.14 -3.35
C VAL A 183 10.52 23.36 -4.62
N TRP A 184 9.51 23.16 -5.46
CA TRP A 184 9.64 22.41 -6.70
C TRP A 184 10.01 23.34 -7.86
N GLU A 185 11.01 22.93 -8.64
CA GLU A 185 11.51 23.64 -9.81
C GLU A 185 11.63 22.66 -10.98
N GLY A 186 11.41 23.14 -12.21
CA GLY A 186 11.43 22.28 -13.40
C GLY A 186 10.10 21.58 -13.65
N LYS A 187 10.10 20.61 -14.58
CA LYS A 187 8.91 19.83 -14.97
C LYS A 187 9.34 18.42 -15.41
N ASN A 188 8.43 17.47 -15.27
CA ASN A 188 8.60 16.07 -15.70
C ASN A 188 9.88 15.45 -15.09
N GLU A 189 10.71 14.78 -15.90
CA GLU A 189 11.96 14.17 -15.47
C GLU A 189 13.03 15.16 -14.99
N ASN A 190 12.90 16.44 -15.36
CA ASN A 190 13.81 17.50 -14.93
C ASN A 190 13.31 18.21 -13.66
N GLU A 191 12.22 17.75 -13.07
CA GLU A 191 11.70 18.32 -11.84
C GLU A 191 12.58 17.95 -10.64
N VAL A 192 12.85 18.96 -9.79
CA VAL A 192 13.67 18.83 -8.59
C VAL A 192 13.01 19.47 -7.38
N GLY A 193 13.20 18.88 -6.21
CA GLY A 193 12.79 19.43 -4.92
C GLY A 193 13.99 20.07 -4.21
N ARG A 194 13.97 21.41 -4.11
CA ARG A 194 15.01 22.21 -3.47
C ARG A 194 14.58 22.64 -2.07
N CYS A 195 15.47 22.50 -1.08
CA CYS A 195 15.27 23.05 0.25
C CYS A 195 15.39 24.58 0.22
N LYS A 196 14.33 25.28 0.62
CA LYS A 196 14.25 26.75 0.63
C LYS A 196 15.33 27.38 1.52
N GLU A 197 15.61 26.76 2.65
CA GLU A 197 16.51 27.31 3.67
C GLU A 197 17.99 27.18 3.28
N THR A 198 18.34 26.17 2.49
CA THR A 198 19.75 25.85 2.18
C THR A 198 20.10 25.99 0.69
N GLY A 199 19.10 26.09 -0.18
CA GLY A 199 19.27 26.05 -1.63
C GLY A 199 19.69 24.68 -2.20
N LYS A 200 19.88 23.65 -1.36
CA LYS A 200 20.30 22.31 -1.79
C LYS A 200 19.14 21.54 -2.42
N ILE A 201 19.44 20.78 -3.48
CA ILE A 201 18.49 19.84 -4.08
C ILE A 201 18.55 18.52 -3.32
N HIS A 202 17.40 18.07 -2.81
CA HIS A 202 17.31 16.82 -2.05
C HIS A 202 16.48 15.74 -2.77
N VAL A 203 15.58 16.15 -3.66
CA VAL A 203 14.70 15.22 -4.38
C VAL A 203 14.89 15.45 -5.88
N THR A 204 15.07 14.36 -6.62
CA THR A 204 15.11 14.39 -8.09
C THR A 204 14.12 13.38 -8.67
N VAL A 205 13.71 13.57 -9.92
CA VAL A 205 12.89 12.58 -10.63
C VAL A 205 13.80 11.71 -11.50
N ASN A 206 13.53 10.41 -11.54
CA ASN A 206 14.25 9.47 -12.40
C ASN A 206 13.28 8.51 -13.09
N HIS A 207 13.35 8.49 -14.42
CA HIS A 207 12.48 7.68 -15.28
C HIS A 207 12.51 6.18 -14.94
N LYS A 208 13.62 5.67 -14.40
CA LYS A 208 13.73 4.25 -13.99
C LYS A 208 12.73 3.81 -12.93
N TYR A 209 12.15 4.75 -12.19
CA TYR A 209 11.15 4.48 -11.15
C TYR A 209 9.70 4.66 -11.65
N TYR A 210 9.51 5.04 -12.91
CA TYR A 210 8.18 5.05 -13.52
C TYR A 210 7.76 3.61 -13.83
N ARG A 211 6.47 3.34 -13.67
CA ARG A 211 5.90 2.05 -14.06
C ARG A 211 5.52 2.06 -15.53
N PRO A 212 5.62 0.91 -16.25
CA PRO A 212 5.11 0.80 -17.62
C PRO A 212 3.61 1.14 -17.71
N THR A 213 2.86 0.83 -16.66
CA THR A 213 1.44 1.14 -16.50
C THR A 213 1.21 1.71 -15.10
N GLU A 214 1.07 3.04 -15.02
CA GLU A 214 0.80 3.70 -13.75
C GLU A 214 -0.67 3.57 -13.37
N VAL A 215 -0.92 3.57 -12.06
CA VAL A 215 -2.25 3.78 -11.48
C VAL A 215 -2.26 5.21 -10.96
N ASP A 216 -2.99 6.10 -11.61
CA ASP A 216 -2.85 7.53 -11.32
C ASP A 216 -3.54 7.95 -10.02
N PHE A 217 -4.69 7.34 -9.73
CA PHE A 217 -5.57 7.75 -8.64
C PHE A 217 -6.20 6.53 -7.97
N LEU A 218 -6.24 6.51 -6.64
CA LEU A 218 -6.98 5.52 -5.85
C LEU A 218 -7.59 6.22 -4.64
N GLN A 219 -8.88 6.00 -4.40
CA GLN A 219 -9.63 6.51 -3.26
C GLN A 219 -10.73 5.51 -2.92
N GLY A 220 -10.68 4.92 -1.73
CA GLY A 220 -11.64 3.88 -1.35
C GLY A 220 -12.85 4.42 -0.60
N ASP A 221 -14.02 3.86 -0.87
CA ASP A 221 -15.22 4.05 -0.05
C ASP A 221 -15.43 2.83 0.85
N CYS A 222 -15.15 3.00 2.15
CA CYS A 222 -15.34 1.97 3.17
C CYS A 222 -16.69 2.08 3.92
N THR A 223 -17.72 2.66 3.30
CA THR A 223 -19.06 2.80 3.91
C THR A 223 -19.65 1.47 4.37
N LYS A 224 -19.49 0.39 3.58
CA LYS A 224 -19.97 -0.94 3.95
C LYS A 224 -19.30 -1.46 5.22
N ALA A 225 -17.98 -1.28 5.35
CA ALA A 225 -17.23 -1.68 6.53
C ALA A 225 -17.63 -0.88 7.77
N ARG A 226 -17.85 0.44 7.63
CA ARG A 226 -18.37 1.27 8.72
C ARG A 226 -19.71 0.78 9.22
N GLN A 227 -20.63 0.42 8.31
CA GLN A 227 -21.98 0.01 8.66
C GLN A 227 -22.04 -1.39 9.25
N LYS A 228 -21.33 -2.37 8.66
CA LYS A 228 -21.44 -3.79 9.04
C LYS A 228 -20.41 -4.23 10.08
N LEU A 229 -19.22 -3.66 10.07
CA LEU A 229 -18.13 -4.04 10.98
C LEU A 229 -17.90 -3.03 12.09
N ASN A 230 -18.59 -1.88 12.05
CA ASN A 230 -18.33 -0.72 12.91
C ASN A 230 -16.84 -0.29 12.88
N TRP A 231 -16.17 -0.53 11.75
CA TRP A 231 -14.75 -0.23 11.58
C TRP A 231 -14.57 1.17 10.98
N LYS A 232 -13.56 1.92 11.47
CA LYS A 232 -13.11 3.18 10.89
C LYS A 232 -11.59 3.33 11.06
N PRO A 233 -10.89 4.00 10.12
CA PRO A 233 -9.49 4.36 10.32
C PRO A 233 -9.36 5.28 11.54
N ARG A 234 -8.29 5.11 12.32
CA ARG A 234 -8.00 5.94 13.49
C ARG A 234 -6.84 6.89 13.25
N VAL A 235 -5.82 6.41 12.53
CA VAL A 235 -4.62 7.18 12.22
C VAL A 235 -4.85 8.03 10.96
N THR A 236 -4.59 9.33 11.08
CA THR A 236 -4.66 10.28 9.96
C THR A 236 -3.41 10.22 9.06
N PHE A 237 -3.50 10.79 7.87
CA PHE A 237 -2.34 10.92 6.97
C PHE A 237 -1.16 11.67 7.61
N ASP A 238 -1.43 12.75 8.34
CA ASP A 238 -0.40 13.57 8.99
C ASP A 238 0.31 12.82 10.13
N GLU A 239 -0.45 12.05 10.91
CA GLU A 239 0.10 11.20 11.96
C GLU A 239 0.93 10.04 11.38
N LEU A 240 0.47 9.43 10.28
CA LEU A 240 1.21 8.40 9.57
C LEU A 240 2.57 8.91 9.09
N VAL A 241 2.61 10.06 8.42
CA VAL A 241 3.86 10.67 7.95
C VAL A 241 4.80 10.94 9.14
N ARG A 242 4.27 11.51 10.23
CA ARG A 242 5.03 11.82 11.43
C ARG A 242 5.64 10.56 12.07
N GLU A 243 4.81 9.55 12.37
CA GLU A 243 5.26 8.29 12.99
C GLU A 243 6.34 7.61 12.14
N MET A 244 6.18 7.60 10.82
CA MET A 244 7.16 6.99 9.92
C MET A 244 8.51 7.71 9.92
N VAL A 245 8.50 9.05 9.84
CA VAL A 245 9.75 9.83 9.85
C VAL A 245 10.43 9.75 11.21
N ASP A 246 9.69 9.87 12.31
CA ASP A 246 10.25 9.74 13.67
C ASP A 246 10.92 8.38 13.88
N ALA A 247 10.23 7.29 13.51
CA ALA A 247 10.75 5.94 13.64
C ALA A 247 12.02 5.73 12.81
N ASP A 248 12.07 6.24 11.57
CA ASP A 248 13.25 6.10 10.71
C ASP A 248 14.40 7.01 11.15
N VAL A 249 14.14 8.22 11.69
CA VAL A 249 15.20 9.07 12.28
C VAL A 249 15.86 8.36 13.45
N GLU A 250 15.07 7.76 14.36
CA GLU A 250 15.62 7.02 15.49
C GLU A 250 16.38 5.76 15.06
N LEU A 251 15.85 5.03 14.07
CA LEU A 251 16.51 3.87 13.49
C LEU A 251 17.85 4.24 12.83
N MET A 252 17.90 5.31 12.03
CA MET A 252 19.13 5.73 11.34
C MET A 252 20.15 6.38 12.29
N ARG A 253 19.70 6.92 13.42
CA ARG A 253 20.56 7.42 14.50
C ARG A 253 21.23 6.28 15.25
N SER A 254 20.48 5.22 15.57
CA SER A 254 21.00 4.05 16.28
C SER A 254 21.80 3.10 15.39
N ASN A 255 21.41 2.95 14.12
CA ASN A 255 22.08 2.11 13.14
C ASN A 255 22.00 2.73 11.73
N PRO A 256 23.04 3.47 11.28
CA PRO A 256 23.08 4.09 9.95
C PRO A 256 22.98 3.11 8.76
N ASN A 257 23.24 1.82 9.01
CA ASN A 257 23.26 0.75 8.01
C ASN A 257 21.98 -0.09 7.98
N ALA A 258 20.99 0.18 8.84
CA ALA A 258 19.69 -0.47 8.81
C ALA A 258 18.89 -0.08 7.56
#